data_AF-M6VXM8-F1
#
_entry.id   AF-M6VXM8-F1
#
_cell.length_a   1.000
_cell.length_b   1.000
_cell.length_c   1.000
_cell.angle_alpha   90.00
_cell.angle_beta   90.00
_cell.angle_gamma   90.00
#
_symmetry.space_group_name_H-M   'P 1'
#
loop_
_entity.id
_entity.type
_entity.pdbx_description
1 polymer ?
#
loop_
_entity_poly.entity_id
_entity_poly.type
_entity_poly.pdbx_seq_one_letter_code
_entity_poly.pdbx_strand_id
1 'polypeptide(L)'
;MNQADIYTSEYIVEFIVPWMQADSMFAEYANLIQPFIQIPKDQAESILVIHNGFTESDPFGKTQIDFMVIAKTLPRSKKIALDIFRKLRGRVNLSLPIPTELPEGKTAADFNPITIRKIFGNNVRMIGNVLNGEYRYNASFFIQ
;
A
#
# COMPACT_ATOMS: atom_id res chain seq x y z
N MET A 1 16.31 14.67 -9.64
CA MET A 1 14.98 14.46 -9.04
C MET A 1 14.46 15.81 -8.60
N ASN A 2 13.27 16.22 -9.05
CA ASN A 2 12.69 17.47 -8.56
C ASN A 2 12.30 17.29 -7.10
N GLN A 3 12.38 18.36 -6.30
CA GLN A 3 12.00 18.34 -4.89
C GLN A 3 10.56 17.82 -4.68
N ALA A 4 9.67 18.07 -5.63
CA ALA A 4 8.30 17.54 -5.66
C ALA A 4 8.22 16.00 -5.76
N ASP A 5 9.17 15.35 -6.44
CA ASP A 5 9.20 13.88 -6.57
C ASP A 5 9.60 13.20 -5.25
N ILE A 6 10.43 13.88 -4.44
CA ILE A 6 10.93 13.38 -3.15
C ILE A 6 9.79 13.35 -2.11
N TYR A 7 9.04 14.45 -1.97
CA TYR A 7 7.92 14.55 -1.01
C TYR A 7 6.74 13.64 -1.36
N THR A 8 6.52 13.36 -2.64
CA THR A 8 5.48 12.44 -3.11
C THR A 8 5.74 11.00 -2.67
N SER A 9 7.02 10.62 -2.50
CA SER A 9 7.40 9.27 -2.08
C SER A 9 7.28 9.07 -0.56
N GLU A 10 7.53 10.12 0.24
CA GLU A 10 7.55 10.01 1.70
C GLU A 10 6.17 9.69 2.27
N TYR A 11 5.12 10.34 1.73
CA TYR A 11 3.75 10.24 2.22
C TYR A 11 2.84 9.35 1.37
N ILE A 12 3.40 8.53 0.48
CA ILE A 12 2.58 7.77 -0.48
C ILE A 12 1.61 6.80 0.20
N VAL A 13 1.98 6.27 1.38
CA VAL A 13 1.14 5.33 2.15
C VAL A 13 -0.08 6.06 2.72
N GLU A 14 0.13 7.27 3.22
CA GLU A 14 -0.88 8.16 3.79
C GLU A 14 -1.91 8.61 2.76
N PHE A 15 -1.59 8.53 1.47
CA PHE A 15 -2.53 8.76 0.38
C PHE A 15 -3.21 7.46 -0.08
N ILE A 16 -2.46 6.37 -0.22
CA ILE A 16 -2.97 5.09 -0.74
C ILE A 16 -3.94 4.43 0.23
N VAL A 17 -3.64 4.42 1.54
CA VAL A 17 -4.49 3.78 2.54
C VAL A 17 -5.90 4.37 2.54
N PRO A 18 -6.12 5.68 2.76
CA PRO A 18 -7.47 6.25 2.79
C PRO A 18 -8.15 6.18 1.43
N TRP A 19 -7.40 6.30 0.32
CA TRP A 19 -7.96 6.07 -1.01
C TRP A 19 -8.53 4.64 -1.15
N MET A 20 -7.79 3.61 -0.76
CA MET A 20 -8.27 2.24 -0.83
C MET A 20 -9.42 1.97 0.12
N GLN A 21 -9.39 2.56 1.33
CA GLN A 21 -10.49 2.43 2.28
C GLN A 21 -11.81 3.03 1.76
N ALA A 22 -11.72 4.11 0.97
CA ALA A 22 -12.88 4.77 0.36
C ALA A 22 -13.34 4.15 -0.98
N ASP A 23 -12.44 3.49 -1.71
CA ASP A 23 -12.77 2.92 -3.03
C ASP A 23 -13.61 1.64 -2.90
N SER A 24 -14.77 1.64 -3.57
CA SER A 24 -15.73 0.53 -3.58
C SER A 24 -15.14 -0.83 -3.95
N MET A 25 -14.05 -0.88 -4.73
CA MET A 25 -13.39 -2.15 -5.09
C MET A 25 -12.77 -2.86 -3.89
N PHE A 26 -12.43 -2.13 -2.83
CA PHE A 26 -11.80 -2.66 -1.63
C PHE A 26 -12.73 -2.61 -0.42
N ALA A 27 -14.04 -2.40 -0.62
CA ALA A 27 -15.01 -2.30 0.46
C ALA A 27 -15.01 -3.53 1.41
N GLU A 28 -14.74 -4.75 0.90
CA GLU A 28 -14.59 -5.97 1.74
C GLU A 28 -13.42 -5.85 2.74
N TYR A 29 -12.42 -5.04 2.42
CA TYR A 29 -11.15 -4.96 3.14
C TYR A 29 -10.89 -3.60 3.79
N ALA A 30 -11.79 -2.62 3.63
CA ALA A 30 -11.57 -1.24 4.08
C ALA A 30 -11.10 -1.16 5.55
N ASN A 31 -11.72 -1.93 6.45
CA ASN A 31 -11.39 -1.93 7.88
C ASN A 31 -10.09 -2.69 8.24
N LEU A 32 -9.47 -3.38 7.28
CA LEU A 32 -8.25 -4.16 7.46
C LEU A 32 -7.01 -3.42 6.94
N ILE A 33 -7.20 -2.52 5.97
CA ILE A 33 -6.14 -1.76 5.31
C ILE A 33 -5.66 -0.68 6.27
N GLN A 34 -4.37 -0.69 6.56
CA GLN A 34 -3.74 0.29 7.46
C GLN A 34 -2.27 0.52 7.06
N PRO A 35 -1.69 1.68 7.40
CA PRO A 35 -0.27 1.92 7.17
C PRO A 35 0.58 1.01 8.08
N PHE A 36 1.75 0.56 7.60
CA PHE A 36 2.62 -0.35 8.37
C PHE A 36 3.07 0.20 9.73
N ILE A 37 3.19 1.53 9.86
CA ILE A 37 3.59 2.19 11.11
C ILE A 37 2.57 2.02 12.24
N GLN A 38 1.33 1.64 11.92
CA GLN A 38 0.32 1.33 12.90
C GLN A 38 0.41 -0.16 13.25
N ILE A 39 0.83 -0.44 14.49
CA ILE A 39 0.78 -1.80 15.05
C ILE A 39 -0.71 -2.19 15.14
N PRO A 40 -1.14 -3.32 14.54
CA PRO A 40 -2.52 -3.77 14.66
C PRO A 40 -2.86 -3.97 16.14
N LYS A 41 -3.63 -3.04 16.71
CA LYS A 41 -4.22 -3.22 18.03
C LYS A 41 -5.40 -4.16 17.83
N ASP A 42 -5.25 -5.39 18.30
CA ASP A 42 -6.32 -6.37 18.45
C ASP A 42 -6.93 -6.98 17.17
N GLN A 43 -6.40 -6.70 15.98
CA GLN A 43 -6.90 -7.32 14.74
C GLN A 43 -6.18 -8.63 14.38
N ALA A 44 -6.96 -9.71 14.29
CA ALA A 44 -6.54 -11.05 13.83
C ALA A 44 -6.23 -11.14 12.33
N GLU A 45 -6.69 -10.17 11.54
CA GLU A 45 -6.48 -10.06 10.10
C GLU A 45 -6.17 -8.60 9.76
N SER A 46 -5.14 -8.34 8.97
CA SER A 46 -4.71 -6.98 8.62
C SER A 46 -4.05 -6.95 7.25
N ILE A 47 -4.18 -5.82 6.55
CA ILE A 47 -3.46 -5.54 5.31
C ILE A 47 -2.56 -4.33 5.57
N LEU A 48 -1.27 -4.60 5.75
CA LEU A 48 -0.28 -3.55 5.98
C LEU A 48 0.23 -3.02 4.65
N VAL A 49 0.10 -1.72 4.45
CA VAL A 49 0.62 -1.02 3.29
C VAL A 49 2.03 -0.50 3.61
N ILE A 50 3.00 -0.96 2.83
CA ILE A 50 4.42 -0.70 3.05
C ILE A 50 4.99 -0.04 1.80
N HIS A 51 5.55 1.15 1.94
CA HIS A 51 6.36 1.76 0.89
C HIS A 51 7.82 1.37 1.08
N ASN A 52 8.39 0.71 0.06
CA ASN A 52 9.81 0.40 0.02
C ASN A 52 10.47 1.39 -0.95
N GLY A 53 11.12 2.41 -0.39
CA GLY A 53 12.06 3.23 -1.15
C GLY A 53 13.28 2.39 -1.51
N PHE A 54 13.69 2.39 -2.78
CA PHE A 54 15.00 1.85 -3.14
C PHE A 54 16.08 2.74 -2.50
N THR A 55 17.07 2.13 -1.85
CA THR A 55 18.20 2.84 -1.23
C THR A 55 19.09 3.54 -2.27
N GLU A 56 18.98 3.15 -3.53
CA GLU A 56 19.60 3.83 -4.67
C GLU A 56 18.51 4.50 -5.50
N SER A 57 18.80 5.68 -6.05
CA SER A 57 17.92 6.36 -6.99
C SER A 57 17.65 5.43 -8.17
N ASP A 58 16.45 4.85 -8.25
CA ASP A 58 16.04 4.09 -9.43
C ASP A 58 16.15 5.02 -10.64
N PRO A 59 17.00 4.73 -11.65
CA PRO A 59 17.14 5.56 -12.85
C PRO A 59 15.81 5.73 -13.61
N PHE A 60 14.82 4.89 -13.35
CA PHE A 60 13.48 4.94 -13.94
C PHE A 60 12.43 5.57 -13.02
N GLY A 61 12.81 6.01 -11.81
CA GLY A 61 11.93 6.65 -10.85
C GLY A 61 10.80 5.75 -10.34
N LYS A 62 11.00 4.42 -10.31
CA LYS A 62 9.99 3.51 -9.77
C LYS A 62 10.21 3.36 -8.28
N THR A 63 9.11 3.23 -7.53
CA THR A 63 9.16 2.80 -6.13
C THR A 63 8.37 1.50 -5.98
N GLN A 64 8.61 0.75 -4.90
CA GLN A 64 7.85 -0.46 -4.63
C GLN A 64 6.85 -0.22 -3.51
N ILE A 65 5.62 -0.70 -3.72
CA ILE A 65 4.62 -0.80 -2.67
C ILE A 65 4.25 -2.25 -2.44
N ASP A 66 4.20 -2.63 -1.18
CA ASP A 66 3.88 -3.97 -0.71
C ASP A 66 2.62 -3.93 0.12
N PHE A 67 1.74 -4.91 -0.15
CA PHE A 67 0.54 -5.17 0.64
C PHE A 67 0.74 -6.48 1.37
N MET A 68 1.17 -6.40 2.63
CA MET A 68 1.35 -7.56 3.48
C MET A 68 0.03 -7.91 4.15
N VAL A 69 -0.58 -8.99 3.68
CA VAL A 69 -1.81 -9.56 4.24
C VAL A 69 -1.45 -10.56 5.33
N ILE A 70 -1.96 -10.31 6.53
CA ILE A 70 -1.85 -11.19 7.70
C ILE A 70 -3.24 -11.76 7.96
N ALA A 71 -3.38 -13.09 8.07
CA ALA A 71 -4.65 -13.74 8.41
C ALA A 71 -4.42 -15.06 9.17
N LYS A 72 -5.48 -15.58 9.80
CA LYS A 72 -5.43 -16.84 10.58
C LYS A 72 -5.23 -18.11 9.75
N THR A 73 -5.46 -18.06 8.43
CA THR A 73 -5.25 -19.22 7.55
C THR A 73 -4.51 -18.84 6.28
N LEU A 74 -3.68 -19.76 5.79
CA LEU A 74 -2.94 -19.59 4.53
C LEU A 74 -3.87 -19.35 3.32
N PRO A 75 -4.99 -20.08 3.15
CA PRO A 75 -5.88 -19.83 2.02
C PRO A 75 -6.50 -18.42 2.08
N ARG A 76 -6.82 -17.91 3.28
CA ARG A 76 -7.39 -16.57 3.45
C ARG A 76 -6.39 -15.48 3.10
N SER A 77 -5.17 -15.51 3.68
CA SER A 77 -4.14 -14.50 3.38
C SER A 77 -3.76 -14.49 1.89
N LYS A 78 -3.60 -15.68 1.29
CA LYS A 78 -3.34 -15.84 -0.14
C LYS A 78 -4.46 -15.30 -1.01
N LYS A 79 -5.73 -15.57 -0.66
CA LYS A 79 -6.90 -15.12 -1.44
C LYS A 79 -6.95 -13.60 -1.50
N ILE A 80 -6.81 -12.92 -0.36
CA ILE A 80 -6.83 -11.46 -0.29
C ILE A 80 -5.66 -10.87 -1.08
N ALA A 81 -4.43 -11.38 -0.89
CA ALA A 81 -3.26 -10.87 -1.61
C ALA A 81 -3.40 -11.03 -3.14
N LEU A 82 -3.92 -12.16 -3.61
CA LEU A 82 -4.20 -12.37 -5.04
C LEU A 82 -5.30 -11.44 -5.57
N ASP A 83 -6.32 -11.16 -4.77
CA ASP A 83 -7.40 -10.27 -5.17
C ASP A 83 -6.92 -8.81 -5.29
N ILE A 84 -6.17 -8.31 -4.30
CA ILE A 84 -5.49 -7.00 -4.36
C ILE A 84 -4.60 -6.93 -5.59
N PHE A 85 -3.78 -7.97 -5.83
CA PHE A 85 -2.93 -8.06 -7.01
C PHE A 85 -3.72 -7.92 -8.32
N ARG A 86 -4.85 -8.61 -8.45
CA ARG A 86 -5.69 -8.54 -9.65
C ARG A 86 -6.33 -7.16 -9.84
N LYS A 87 -6.78 -6.52 -8.77
CA LYS A 87 -7.45 -5.21 -8.81
C LYS A 87 -6.50 -4.06 -9.17
N LEU A 88 -5.23 -4.17 -8.76
CA LEU A 88 -4.23 -3.11 -8.95
C LEU A 88 -3.28 -3.34 -10.12
N ARG A 89 -2.98 -4.59 -10.51
CA ARG A 89 -1.99 -4.86 -11.57
C ARG A 89 -2.44 -4.22 -12.90
N GLY A 90 -1.67 -3.26 -13.39
CA GLY A 90 -1.93 -2.61 -14.67
C GLY A 90 -2.84 -1.38 -14.61
N ARG A 91 -3.16 -0.85 -13.42
CA ARG A 91 -3.79 0.48 -13.34
C ARG A 91 -2.86 1.56 -13.87
N VAL A 92 -3.46 2.56 -14.51
CA VAL A 92 -2.79 3.73 -15.08
C VAL A 92 -3.53 4.99 -14.68
N ASN A 93 -2.80 6.11 -14.60
CA ASN A 93 -3.34 7.44 -14.27
C ASN A 93 -4.24 7.44 -13.02
N LEU A 94 -3.80 6.74 -11.97
CA LEU A 94 -4.51 6.72 -10.71
C LEU A 94 -4.22 8.03 -9.95
N SER A 95 -5.28 8.79 -9.70
CA SER A 95 -5.20 10.00 -8.88
C SER A 95 -5.53 9.65 -7.42
N LEU A 96 -4.62 10.00 -6.52
CA LEU A 96 -4.80 9.90 -5.09
C LEU A 96 -5.07 11.32 -4.55
N PRO A 97 -6.28 11.58 -4.03
CA PRO A 97 -6.60 12.89 -3.46
C PRO A 97 -5.81 13.13 -2.18
N ILE A 98 -5.72 14.40 -1.76
CA ILE A 98 -5.19 14.75 -0.44
C ILE A 98 -6.04 14.04 0.62
N PRO A 99 -5.43 13.27 1.53
CA PRO A 99 -6.17 12.52 2.53
C PRO A 99 -6.82 13.47 3.55
N THR A 100 -7.99 13.09 4.06
CA THR A 100 -8.71 13.88 5.08
C THR A 100 -7.95 13.91 6.41
N GLU A 101 -7.33 12.79 6.76
CA GLU A 101 -6.42 12.67 7.89
C GLU A 101 -4.99 12.91 7.41
N LEU A 102 -4.36 13.96 7.91
CA LEU A 102 -3.03 14.39 7.49
C LEU A 102 -1.97 13.97 8.53
N PRO A 103 -0.71 13.77 8.11
CA PRO A 103 0.40 13.54 9.03
C PRO A 103 0.51 14.64 10.10
N GLU A 104 1.00 14.29 11.28
CA GLU A 104 1.14 15.22 12.39
C GLU A 104 1.98 16.46 11.98
N GLY A 105 1.47 17.65 12.32
CA GLY A 105 2.12 18.91 11.99
C GLY A 105 1.99 19.34 10.51
N LYS A 106 1.17 18.64 9.71
CA LYS A 106 0.90 19.01 8.31
C LYS A 106 -0.55 19.46 8.09
N THR A 107 -0.73 20.25 7.04
CA THR A 107 -2.00 20.83 6.60
C THR A 107 -2.23 20.54 5.12
N ALA A 108 -3.46 20.71 4.63
CA ALA A 108 -3.77 20.45 3.22
C ALA A 108 -2.97 21.34 2.26
N ALA A 109 -2.50 22.51 2.71
CA ALA A 109 -1.66 23.41 1.93
C ALA A 109 -0.23 22.87 1.73
N ASP A 110 0.19 21.89 2.52
CA ASP A 110 1.51 21.24 2.42
C ASP A 110 1.56 20.15 1.35
N PHE A 111 0.42 19.82 0.74
CA PHE A 111 0.27 18.67 -0.16
C PHE A 111 -0.35 19.04 -1.49
N ASN A 112 0.03 18.29 -2.52
CA ASN A 112 -0.68 18.22 -3.78
C ASN A 112 -1.25 16.80 -3.97
N PRO A 113 -2.35 16.63 -4.72
CA PRO A 113 -2.80 15.30 -5.13
C PRO A 113 -1.68 14.54 -5.84
N ILE A 114 -1.58 13.24 -5.57
CA ILE A 114 -0.57 12.39 -6.19
C ILE A 114 -1.17 11.74 -7.42
N THR A 115 -0.43 11.75 -8.54
CA THR A 115 -0.80 10.98 -9.73
C THR A 115 0.17 9.84 -9.92
N ILE A 116 -0.29 8.61 -9.71
CA ILE A 116 0.44 7.41 -10.09
C ILE A 116 0.14 7.15 -11.57
N ARG A 117 1.16 7.32 -12.41
CA ARG A 117 1.06 7.08 -13.86
C ARG A 117 0.79 5.61 -14.13
N LYS A 118 1.44 4.70 -13.41
CA LYS A 118 1.25 3.26 -13.62
C LYS A 118 1.58 2.41 -12.40
N ILE A 119 0.76 1.39 -12.17
CA ILE A 119 0.98 0.32 -11.19
C ILE A 119 1.30 -0.98 -11.94
N PHE A 120 2.49 -1.51 -11.72
CA PHE A 120 2.95 -2.79 -12.28
C PHE A 120 2.89 -3.88 -11.22
N GLY A 121 2.13 -4.94 -11.46
CA GLY A 121 2.18 -6.12 -10.58
C GLY A 121 3.55 -6.79 -10.69
N ASN A 122 4.26 -6.91 -9.56
CA ASN A 122 5.56 -7.57 -9.49
C ASN A 122 5.40 -9.04 -9.12
N ASN A 123 4.97 -9.33 -7.90
CA ASN A 123 4.81 -10.71 -7.42
C ASN A 123 3.68 -10.84 -6.39
N VAL A 124 3.26 -12.09 -6.16
CA VAL A 124 2.43 -12.46 -5.01
C VAL A 124 3.07 -13.69 -4.35
N ARG A 125 3.51 -13.56 -3.11
CA ARG A 125 4.29 -14.61 -2.43
C ARG A 125 3.99 -14.73 -0.94
N MET A 126 4.20 -15.91 -0.40
CA MET A 126 4.21 -16.11 1.06
C MET A 126 5.44 -15.44 1.67
N ILE A 127 5.29 -14.84 2.85
CA ILE A 127 6.37 -14.18 3.57
C ILE A 127 6.63 -14.89 4.90
N GLY A 128 7.86 -15.35 5.09
CA GLY A 128 8.31 -15.96 6.32
C GLY A 128 7.57 -17.25 6.70
N ASN A 129 7.84 -17.70 7.93
CA ASN A 129 7.13 -18.81 8.55
C ASN A 129 5.89 -18.28 9.29
N VAL A 130 4.98 -19.20 9.66
CA VAL A 130 3.84 -18.87 10.53
C VAL A 130 4.35 -18.26 11.83
N LEU A 131 3.84 -17.08 12.17
CA LEU A 131 4.21 -16.35 13.39
C LEU A 131 2.95 -16.08 14.19
N ASN A 132 2.93 -16.47 15.46
CA ASN A 132 1.75 -16.37 16.34
C ASN A 132 0.47 -17.01 15.76
N GLY A 133 0.62 -18.08 14.97
CA GLY A 133 -0.51 -18.76 14.30
C GLY A 133 -1.07 -17.99 13.10
N GLU A 134 -0.36 -16.98 12.60
CA GLU A 134 -0.78 -16.14 11.49
C GLU A 134 0.07 -16.39 10.25
N TYR A 135 -0.61 -16.41 9.11
CA TYR A 135 -0.02 -16.59 7.79
C TYR A 135 0.10 -15.24 7.10
N ARG A 136 1.23 -15.02 6.44
CA ARG A 136 1.55 -13.75 5.79
C ARG A 136 1.75 -13.97 4.29
N TYR A 137 1.03 -13.20 3.50
CA TYR A 137 1.15 -13.19 2.05
C TYR A 137 1.32 -11.75 1.58
N ASN A 138 2.23 -11.53 0.65
CA ASN A 138 2.52 -10.22 0.11
C ASN A 138 2.06 -10.12 -1.33
N ALA A 139 1.45 -9.00 -1.69
CA ALA A 139 1.29 -8.57 -3.07
C ALA A 139 2.18 -7.34 -3.30
N SER A 140 3.16 -7.49 -4.19
CA SER A 140 4.14 -6.44 -4.52
C SER A 140 3.80 -5.76 -5.83
N PHE A 141 4.01 -4.45 -5.87
CA PHE A 141 3.87 -3.63 -7.07
C PHE A 141 5.01 -2.64 -7.21
N PHE A 142 5.37 -2.32 -8.46
CA PHE A 142 6.14 -1.11 -8.75
C PHE A 142 5.18 0.00 -9.16
N ILE A 143 5.43 1.22 -8.70
CA ILE A 143 4.66 2.41 -9.06
C ILE A 143 5.57 3.46 -9.71
N GLN A 144 5.03 4.18 -10.70
CA GLN A 144 5.65 5.25 -11.46
C GLN A 144 4.64 6.37 -11.68
#